data_AF-A0A4R2N0S3-F1
#
_entry.id   AF-A0A4R2N0S3-F1
#
_cell.length_a   1.000
_cell.length_b   1.000
_cell.length_c   1.000
_cell.angle_alpha   90.00
_cell.angle_beta   90.00
_cell.angle_gamma   90.00
#
_symmetry.space_group_name_H-M   'P 1'
#
loop_
_entity.id
_entity.type
_entity.pdbx_description
1 polymer ?
#
loop_
_entity_poly.entity_id
_entity_poly.type
_entity_poly.pdbx_seq_one_letter_code
_entity_poly.pdbx_strand_id
1 'polypeptide(L)'
;MRDSVWKASTVAWRLAPSSRLFLSASGKGFEITPYGEAGQRRFRYRRIQETYCKLFRYADFKQVTALTARHAVADRLYTRGADEAQVGLLLGIAERSAAREPFSRRQQTMEELTRELV
;
A
#
# COMPACT_ATOMS: atom_id res chain seq x y z
N MET A 1 23.62 35.29 -37.13
CA MET A 1 22.26 34.83 -37.52
C MET A 1 22.24 33.32 -37.45
N ARG A 2 21.48 32.79 -36.48
CA ARG A 2 21.19 31.37 -36.15
C ARG A 2 22.24 30.61 -35.35
N ASP A 3 22.26 30.91 -34.05
CA ASP A 3 22.65 29.96 -33.00
C ASP A 3 21.53 28.93 -32.80
N SER A 4 21.81 27.69 -33.18
CA SER A 4 20.95 26.54 -32.97
C SER A 4 21.06 26.08 -31.51
N VAL A 5 20.21 26.64 -30.64
CA VAL A 5 20.04 26.17 -29.27
C VAL A 5 19.16 24.94 -29.28
N TRP A 6 19.79 23.77 -29.12
CA TRP A 6 19.14 22.53 -28.72
C TRP A 6 18.47 22.73 -27.36
N LYS A 7 17.17 23.05 -27.33
CA LYS A 7 16.38 22.92 -26.11
C LYS A 7 16.12 21.44 -25.86
N ALA A 8 16.92 20.86 -24.98
CA ALA A 8 16.61 19.60 -24.34
C ALA A 8 15.22 19.72 -23.67
N SER A 9 14.21 19.08 -24.25
CA SER A 9 12.91 18.87 -23.61
C SER A 9 13.06 17.84 -22.49
N THR A 10 13.63 18.27 -21.37
CA THR A 10 13.59 17.50 -20.13
C THR A 10 12.16 17.57 -19.61
N VAL A 11 11.32 16.60 -19.98
CA VAL A 11 9.98 16.43 -19.40
C VAL A 11 10.19 16.04 -17.94
N ALA A 12 10.15 17.05 -17.07
CA ALA A 12 10.22 16.86 -15.64
C ALA A 12 8.96 16.11 -15.19
N TRP A 13 9.13 14.86 -14.77
CA TRP A 13 8.15 14.03 -14.05
C TRP A 13 7.78 14.62 -12.66
N ARG A 14 8.06 15.90 -12.40
CA ARG A 14 7.72 16.57 -11.15
C ARG A 14 6.23 16.87 -11.13
N LEU A 15 5.50 15.99 -10.48
CA LEU A 15 4.18 16.26 -9.93
C LEU A 15 4.24 17.53 -9.07
N ALA A 16 3.24 18.42 -9.21
CA ALA A 16 3.12 19.58 -8.33
C ALA A 16 2.97 19.12 -6.87
N PRO A 17 3.48 19.84 -5.85
CA PRO A 17 3.47 19.38 -4.47
C PRO A 17 2.09 19.02 -3.91
N SER A 18 1.04 19.70 -4.39
CA SER A 18 -0.35 19.46 -4.00
C SER A 18 -1.09 18.49 -4.94
N SER A 19 -0.44 17.98 -5.98
CA SER A 19 -1.07 17.07 -6.92
C SER A 19 -1.21 15.68 -6.32
N ARG A 20 -2.27 14.96 -6.75
CA ARG A 20 -2.48 13.58 -6.32
C ARG A 20 -1.41 12.68 -6.95
N LEU A 21 -0.80 11.82 -6.13
CA LEU A 21 0.25 10.90 -6.56
C LEU A 21 -0.23 9.88 -7.61
N PHE A 22 -1.48 9.43 -7.50
CA PHE A 22 -2.07 8.45 -8.40
C PHE A 22 -3.17 9.10 -9.25
N LEU A 23 -2.93 9.15 -10.56
CA LEU A 23 -3.84 9.69 -11.55
C LEU A 23 -4.37 8.58 -12.46
N SER A 24 -5.62 8.72 -12.87
CA SER A 24 -6.20 7.93 -13.95
C SER A 24 -5.66 8.38 -15.31
N ALA A 25 -5.95 7.62 -16.37
CA ALA A 25 -5.54 7.96 -17.75
C ALA A 25 -6.03 9.34 -18.22
N SER A 26 -7.10 9.87 -17.63
CA SER A 26 -7.60 11.22 -17.92
C SER A 26 -6.99 12.32 -17.06
N GLY A 27 -5.93 12.02 -16.29
CA GLY A 27 -5.25 12.98 -15.41
C GLY A 27 -6.02 13.31 -14.13
N LYS A 28 -7.21 12.72 -13.91
CA LYS A 28 -7.98 12.89 -12.69
C LYS A 28 -7.53 11.88 -11.63
N GLY A 29 -7.48 12.28 -10.36
CA GLY A 29 -7.19 11.34 -9.29
C GLY A 29 -8.30 10.30 -9.11
N PHE A 30 -7.98 9.21 -8.41
CA PHE A 30 -8.97 8.20 -8.05
C PHE A 30 -9.97 8.80 -7.05
N GLU A 31 -11.23 8.86 -7.44
CA GLU A 31 -12.32 9.30 -6.56
C GLU A 31 -12.81 8.12 -5.71
N ILE A 32 -13.05 8.39 -4.44
CA ILE A 32 -13.66 7.46 -3.50
C ILE A 32 -15.14 7.82 -3.42
N THR A 33 -15.99 7.02 -4.05
CA THR A 33 -17.43 7.28 -4.05
C THR A 33 -18.09 6.55 -2.88
N PRO A 34 -18.75 7.24 -1.94
CA PRO A 34 -19.58 6.58 -0.94
C PRO A 34 -20.76 5.87 -1.64
N TYR A 35 -21.18 4.73 -1.11
CA TYR A 35 -22.30 3.97 -1.65
C TYR A 35 -23.09 3.32 -0.51
N GLY A 36 -24.40 3.53 -0.47
CA GLY A 36 -25.30 2.99 0.55
C GLY A 36 -26.18 4.09 1.15
N GLU A 37 -27.00 3.70 2.13
CA GLU A 37 -27.87 4.62 2.88
C GLU A 37 -27.07 5.65 3.68
N ALA A 38 -27.69 6.80 3.97
CA ALA A 38 -27.10 7.85 4.80
C ALA A 38 -26.66 7.27 6.15
N GLY A 39 -25.38 7.45 6.49
CA GLY A 39 -24.78 6.91 7.72
C GLY A 39 -24.00 5.60 7.54
N GLN A 40 -24.08 4.92 6.39
CA GLN A 40 -23.24 3.75 6.13
C GLN A 40 -21.84 4.14 5.61
N ARG A 41 -20.79 3.68 6.29
CA ARG A 41 -19.38 3.84 5.87
C ARG A 41 -18.97 2.83 4.79
N ARG A 42 -19.71 2.80 3.68
CA ARG A 42 -19.43 1.94 2.53
C ARG A 42 -18.94 2.78 1.37
N PHE A 43 -17.83 2.36 0.78
CA PHE A 43 -17.14 3.13 -0.26
C PHE A 43 -16.74 2.20 -1.39
N ARG A 44 -16.86 2.69 -2.63
CA ARG A 44 -16.44 1.97 -3.82
C ARG A 44 -15.03 2.39 -4.20
N TYR A 45 -14.09 1.44 -4.11
CA TYR A 45 -12.66 1.63 -4.41
C TYR A 45 -12.20 0.90 -5.68
N ARG A 46 -13.13 0.50 -6.55
CA ARG A 46 -12.85 -0.44 -7.65
C ARG A 46 -11.68 0.00 -8.54
N ARG A 47 -11.67 1.26 -9.00
CA ARG A 47 -10.61 1.75 -9.91
C ARG A 47 -9.21 1.72 -9.29
N ILE A 48 -9.08 2.07 -8.01
CA ILE A 48 -7.78 2.07 -7.34
C ILE A 48 -7.31 0.64 -7.05
N GLN A 49 -8.22 -0.26 -6.66
CA GLN A 49 -7.93 -1.68 -6.48
C GLN A 49 -7.48 -2.36 -7.78
N GLU A 50 -8.18 -2.10 -8.89
CA GLU A 50 -7.79 -2.61 -10.22
C GLU A 50 -6.42 -2.10 -10.63
N THR A 51 -6.08 -0.85 -10.30
CA THR A 51 -4.76 -0.26 -10.58
C THR A 51 -3.67 -0.99 -9.79
N TYR A 52 -3.87 -1.23 -8.49
CA TYR A 52 -2.94 -2.03 -7.69
C TYR A 52 -2.76 -3.44 -8.26
N CYS A 53 -3.86 -4.13 -8.59
CA CYS A 53 -3.78 -5.47 -9.18
C CYS A 53 -3.02 -5.48 -10.52
N LYS A 54 -3.14 -4.43 -11.34
CA LYS A 54 -2.34 -4.29 -12.58
C LYS A 54 -0.86 -4.10 -12.28
N LEU A 55 -0.52 -3.24 -11.30
CA LEU A 55 0.88 -3.01 -10.91
C LEU A 55 1.54 -4.28 -10.38
N PHE A 56 0.85 -5.02 -9.49
CA PHE A 56 1.35 -6.30 -9.00
C PHE A 56 1.55 -7.30 -10.12
N ARG A 57 0.61 -7.38 -11.07
CA ARG A 57 0.74 -8.24 -12.24
C ARG A 57 1.93 -7.86 -13.13
N TYR A 58 2.21 -6.56 -13.32
CA TYR A 58 3.40 -6.13 -14.08
C TYR A 58 4.71 -6.48 -13.38
N ALA A 59 4.70 -6.58 -12.05
CA ALA A 59 5.82 -7.05 -11.26
C ALA A 59 5.82 -8.59 -11.07
N ASP A 60 5.05 -9.33 -11.88
CA ASP A 60 4.87 -10.79 -11.82
C ASP A 60 4.34 -11.36 -10.49
N PHE A 61 3.75 -10.51 -9.65
CA PHE A 61 3.04 -10.94 -8.45
C PHE A 61 1.62 -11.39 -8.80
N LYS A 62 1.43 -12.71 -8.89
CA LYS A 62 0.13 -13.32 -9.19
C LYS A 62 -0.80 -13.25 -7.96
N GLN A 63 -2.04 -12.83 -8.19
CA GLN A 63 -3.13 -12.81 -7.19
C GLN A 63 -2.88 -11.89 -5.97
N VAL A 64 -1.94 -10.96 -6.05
CA VAL A 64 -1.72 -9.98 -4.97
C VAL A 64 -2.73 -8.83 -5.08
N THR A 65 -3.39 -8.55 -3.97
CA THR A 65 -4.23 -7.37 -3.73
C THR A 65 -3.53 -6.38 -2.81
N ALA A 66 -4.03 -5.14 -2.72
CA ALA A 66 -3.52 -4.16 -1.76
C ALA A 66 -3.61 -4.66 -0.31
N LEU A 67 -4.66 -5.42 0.03
CA LEU A 67 -4.83 -5.98 1.37
C LEU A 67 -3.79 -7.07 1.65
N THR A 68 -3.61 -8.04 0.76
CA THR A 68 -2.60 -9.10 0.94
C THR A 68 -1.19 -8.53 0.99
N ALA A 69 -0.89 -7.47 0.22
CA ALA A 69 0.38 -6.77 0.32
C ALA A 69 0.57 -6.13 1.70
N ARG A 70 -0.50 -5.56 2.29
CA ARG A 70 -0.49 -5.00 3.64
C ARG A 70 -0.22 -6.07 4.71
N HIS A 71 -0.80 -7.26 4.58
CA HIS A 71 -0.48 -8.40 5.46
C HIS A 71 0.97 -8.85 5.31
N ALA A 72 1.48 -8.98 4.08
CA ALA A 72 2.87 -9.38 3.85
C ALA A 72 3.88 -8.41 4.50
N VAL A 73 3.58 -7.10 4.49
CA VAL A 73 4.38 -6.10 5.21
C VAL A 73 4.31 -6.33 6.73
N ALA A 74 3.11 -6.53 7.29
CA ALA A 74 2.95 -6.83 8.71
C ALA A 74 3.74 -8.08 9.13
N ASP A 75 3.59 -9.18 8.39
CA ASP A 75 4.30 -10.43 8.66
C ASP A 75 5.81 -10.21 8.65
N ARG A 76 6.32 -9.46 7.68
CA ARG A 76 7.75 -9.16 7.58
C ARG A 76 8.26 -8.30 8.74
N LEU A 77 7.44 -7.40 9.26
CA LEU A 77 7.77 -6.62 10.46
C LEU A 77 7.82 -7.51 11.70
N TYR A 78 6.83 -8.42 11.86
CA TYR A 78 6.83 -9.38 12.96
C TYR A 78 8.04 -10.31 12.91
N THR A 79 8.42 -10.82 11.74
CA THR A 79 9.65 -11.63 11.57
C THR A 79 10.91 -10.86 11.97
N ARG A 80 10.90 -9.53 11.87
CA ARG A 80 12.01 -8.66 12.29
C ARG A 80 11.93 -8.23 13.76
N GLY A 81 11.00 -8.80 14.53
CA GLY A 81 10.84 -8.52 15.95
C GLY A 81 10.02 -7.28 16.27
N ALA A 82 9.32 -6.68 15.30
CA ALA A 82 8.44 -5.55 15.58
C ALA A 82 7.25 -5.99 16.45
N ASP A 83 6.86 -5.15 17.40
CA ASP A 83 5.67 -5.36 18.23
C ASP A 83 4.38 -4.84 17.54
N GLU A 84 3.22 -5.16 18.10
CA GLU A 84 1.93 -4.79 17.53
C GLU A 84 1.69 -3.27 17.49
N ALA A 85 2.28 -2.49 18.40
CA ALA A 85 2.15 -1.04 18.36
C ALA A 85 2.97 -0.45 17.21
N GLN A 86 4.17 -0.98 16.96
CA GLN A 86 5.02 -0.57 15.83
C GLN A 86 4.40 -0.94 14.49
N VAL A 87 3.84 -2.15 14.36
CA VAL A 87 3.12 -2.59 13.17
C VAL A 87 1.86 -1.73 12.95
N GLY A 88 1.09 -1.49 14.02
CA GLY A 88 -0.09 -0.63 13.98
C GLY A 88 0.25 0.79 13.52
N LEU A 89 1.29 1.40 14.08
CA LEU A 89 1.76 2.74 13.70
C LEU A 89 2.11 2.82 12.22
N LEU A 90 2.93 1.89 11.70
CA LEU A 90 3.37 1.93 10.31
C LEU A 90 2.21 1.74 9.33
N LEU A 91 1.25 0.89 9.70
CA LEU A 91 0.08 0.63 8.87
C LEU A 91 -0.99 1.73 9.02
N GLY A 92 -0.85 2.66 9.96
CA GLY A 92 -1.84 3.71 10.21
C GLY A 92 -3.09 3.18 10.92
N ILE A 93 -2.92 2.20 11.81
CA ILE A 93 -3.97 1.66 12.67
C ILE A 93 -3.80 2.33 14.04
N ALA A 94 -4.75 3.19 14.40
CA ALA A 94 -4.66 4.03 15.60
C ALA A 94 -4.75 3.22 16.90
N GLU A 95 -5.46 2.08 16.90
CA GLU A 95 -5.66 1.25 18.08
C GLU A 95 -4.94 -0.09 17.96
N ARG A 96 -4.22 -0.48 19.03
CA ARG A 96 -3.50 -1.77 19.10
C ARG A 96 -4.45 -2.96 18.95
N SER A 97 -5.66 -2.89 19.50
CA SER A 97 -6.72 -3.91 19.34
C SER A 97 -7.15 -4.06 17.89
N ALA A 98 -7.30 -2.95 17.17
CA ALA A 98 -7.68 -2.94 15.75
C ALA A 98 -6.56 -3.48 14.83
N ALA A 99 -5.30 -3.55 15.30
CA ALA A 99 -4.22 -4.20 14.58
C ALA A 99 -4.20 -5.72 14.83
N ARG A 100 -4.62 -6.19 16.01
CA ARG A 100 -4.61 -7.61 16.38
C ARG A 100 -5.53 -8.46 15.51
N GLU A 101 -6.75 -8.01 15.24
CA GLU A 101 -7.69 -8.79 14.42
C GLU A 101 -7.18 -9.03 12.98
N PRO A 102 -6.78 -8.01 12.21
CA PRO A 102 -6.27 -8.22 10.86
C PRO A 102 -4.82 -8.72 10.81
N PHE A 103 -3.97 -8.40 11.80
CA PHE A 103 -2.54 -8.72 11.75
C PHE A 103 -2.10 -9.51 12.98
N SER A 104 -2.87 -10.53 13.38
CA SER A 104 -2.49 -11.40 14.49
C SER A 104 -1.10 -12.00 14.25
N ARG A 105 -0.15 -11.73 15.16
CA ARG A 105 1.19 -12.32 15.09
C ARG A 105 1.04 -13.84 15.09
N ARG A 106 1.62 -14.51 14.09
CA ARG A 106 1.75 -15.97 14.11
C ARG A 106 2.56 -16.35 15.35
N GLN A 107 1.96 -17.10 16.27
CA GLN A 107 2.69 -17.64 17.41
C GLN A 107 3.63 -18.73 16.89
N GLN A 108 4.93 -18.51 17.08
CA GLN A 108 5.95 -19.52 16.76
C GLN A 108 5.78 -20.71 17.70
N THR A 109 5.96 -21.92 17.20
CA THR A 109 5.89 -23.11 18.05
C THR A 109 7.17 -23.23 18.89
N MET A 110 7.10 -23.97 20.01
CA MET A 110 8.27 -24.22 20.86
C MET A 110 9.41 -24.92 20.09
N GLU A 111 9.10 -25.73 19.07
CA GLU A 111 10.11 -26.37 18.20
C GLU A 111 10.76 -25.40 17.19
N GLU A 112 10.12 -24.27 16.88
CA GLU A 112 10.72 -23.23 16.03
C GLU A 112 11.67 -22.37 16.86
N LEU A 113 11.27 -22.02 18.09
CA LEU A 113 12.11 -21.23 19.01
C LEU A 113 13.39 -21.96 19.42
N THR A 114 13.32 -23.27 19.64
CA THR A 114 14.51 -24.08 20.00
C THR A 114 15.48 -24.26 18.84
N ARG A 115 15.03 -24.12 17.58
CA ARG A 115 15.91 -24.18 16.39
C ARG A 115 16.73 -22.91 16.17
N GLU A 116 16.29 -21.76 16.67
CA GLU A 116 17.05 -20.49 16.59
C GLU A 116 18.08 -20.33 17.72
N LEU A 117 18.06 -21.20 18.72
CA LEU A 117 18.94 -21.16 19.90
C LEU A 117 20.21 -22.01 19.77
N VAL A 118 20.37 -22.76 18.68
CA VAL A 118 21.54 -23.63 18.38
C VAL A 118 22.32 -23.04 17.21
#